data_AF-A0AAN0P6X4-F1
#
_entry.id   AF-A0AAN0P6X4-F1
#
_cell.length_a   1.000
_cell.length_b   1.000
_cell.length_c   1.000
_cell.angle_alpha   90.00
_cell.angle_beta   90.00
_cell.angle_gamma   90.00
#
_symmetry.space_group_name_H-M   'P 1'
#
loop_
_entity.id
_entity.type
_entity.pdbx_description
1 polymer ?
#
loop_
_entity_poly.entity_id
_entity_poly.type
_entity_poly.pdbx_seq_one_letter_code
_entity_poly.pdbx_strand_id
1 'polypeptide(L)'
;MTTEIKFVLITADELTKLLEEACERAVTRILANQEDELLNIRQICERIPGMTYYLFKNLCKEQKIKSISGRYSLKRVKTALEST
;
A
#
# COMPACT_ATOMS: atom_id res chain seq x y z
N MET A 1 9.06 43.71 9.43
CA MET A 1 9.31 42.75 8.33
C MET A 1 8.15 42.88 7.36
N THR A 2 8.42 43.31 6.13
CA THR A 2 7.41 43.40 5.07
C THR A 2 7.28 42.03 4.39
N THR A 3 6.11 41.39 4.53
CA THR A 3 5.80 40.14 3.85
C THR A 3 5.55 40.44 2.38
N GLU A 4 6.40 39.93 1.49
CA GLU A 4 6.26 40.08 0.05
C GLU A 4 5.19 39.09 -0.46
N ILE A 5 4.11 39.59 -1.04
CA ILE A 5 3.02 38.77 -1.59
C ILE A 5 3.22 38.69 -3.11
N LYS A 6 3.44 37.47 -3.62
CA LYS A 6 3.53 37.19 -5.06
C LYS A 6 2.24 36.56 -5.55
N PHE A 7 1.63 37.17 -6.57
CA PHE A 7 0.49 36.59 -7.28
C PHE A 7 1.00 35.73 -8.43
N VAL A 8 0.52 34.49 -8.50
CA VAL A 8 0.80 33.56 -9.59
C VAL A 8 -0.50 33.32 -10.34
N LEU A 9 -0.48 33.62 -11.64
CA LEU A 9 -1.57 33.27 -12.55
C LEU A 9 -1.31 31.86 -13.08
N ILE A 10 -2.26 30.97 -12.86
CA ILE A 10 -2.26 29.60 -13.38
C ILE A 10 -3.60 29.33 -14.07
N THR A 11 -3.58 28.48 -15.06
CA THR A 11 -4.80 27.97 -15.71
C THR A 11 -5.47 26.90 -14.83
N ALA A 12 -6.75 26.63 -15.10
CA ALA A 12 -7.48 25.59 -14.38
C ALA A 12 -6.86 24.19 -14.57
N ASP A 13 -6.33 23.90 -15.77
CA ASP A 13 -5.66 22.63 -16.07
C ASP A 13 -4.35 22.48 -15.31
N GLU A 14 -3.55 23.55 -15.23
CA GLU A 14 -2.31 23.56 -14.44
C GLU A 14 -2.59 23.36 -12.94
N LEU A 15 -3.64 24.00 -12.41
CA LEU A 15 -4.07 23.80 -11.04
C LEU A 15 -4.52 22.36 -10.79
N THR A 16 -5.30 21.79 -11.70
CA THR A 16 -5.79 20.41 -11.60
C THR A 16 -4.63 19.43 -11.55
N LYS A 17 -3.66 19.58 -12.47
CA LYS A 17 -2.47 18.73 -12.52
C LYS A 17 -1.61 18.87 -11.25
N LEU A 18 -1.43 20.09 -10.74
CA LEU A 18 -0.69 20.32 -9.49
C LEU A 18 -1.34 19.62 -8.29
N LEU A 19 -2.68 19.63 -8.23
CA LEU A 19 -3.44 18.95 -7.19
C LEU A 19 -3.31 17.43 -7.30
N GLU A 20 -3.48 16.87 -8.50
CA GLU A 20 -3.31 15.44 -8.75
C GLU A 20 -1.93 14.96 -8.33
N GLU A 21 -0.87 15.64 -8.78
CA GLU A 21 0.50 15.30 -8.40
C GLU A 21 0.75 15.43 -6.88
N ALA A 22 0.19 16.45 -6.24
CA ALA A 22 0.32 16.62 -4.78
C ALA A 22 -0.38 15.49 -4.02
N CYS A 23 -1.58 15.10 -4.47
CA CYS A 23 -2.34 13.99 -3.90
C CYS A 23 -1.61 12.65 -4.11
N GLU A 24 -1.15 12.36 -5.32
CA GLU A 24 -0.38 11.14 -5.62
C GLU A 24 0.88 11.04 -4.75
N ARG A 25 1.64 12.14 -4.62
CA ARG A 25 2.82 12.18 -3.74
C ARG A 25 2.47 11.92 -2.28
N ALA A 26 1.38 12.53 -1.78
CA ALA A 26 0.94 12.33 -0.40
C ALA A 26 0.53 10.86 -0.14
N VAL A 27 -0.26 10.28 -1.04
CA VAL A 27 -0.69 8.88 -0.96
C VAL A 27 0.50 7.93 -1.05
N THR A 28 1.40 8.15 -2.02
CA THR A 28 2.61 7.33 -2.20
C THR A 28 3.49 7.37 -0.97
N ARG A 29 3.66 8.54 -0.34
CA ARG A 29 4.46 8.69 0.88
C ARG A 29 3.85 7.92 2.05
N ILE A 30 2.53 7.94 2.20
CA ILE A 30 1.83 7.17 3.24
C ILE A 30 2.01 5.66 3.00
N LEU A 31 1.82 5.20 1.75
CA LEU A 31 1.97 3.80 1.39
C LEU A 31 3.41 3.29 1.50
N ALA A 32 4.39 4.15 1.24
CA ALA A 32 5.82 3.84 1.39
C ALA A 32 6.24 3.76 2.87
N ASN A 33 5.64 4.58 3.73
CA ASN A 33 5.94 4.63 5.16
C ASN A 33 5.16 3.60 6.00
N GLN A 34 4.19 2.90 5.41
CA GLN A 34 3.59 1.74 6.07
C GLN A 34 4.61 0.60 6.07
N GLU A 35 5.30 0.44 7.20
CA GLU A 35 6.09 -0.75 7.46
C GLU A 35 5.20 -1.99 7.28
N ASP A 36 5.76 -2.99 6.61
CA ASP A 36 5.04 -4.20 6.26
C ASP A 36 4.69 -4.99 7.53
N GLU A 37 3.39 -5.17 7.75
CA GLU A 37 2.88 -5.84 8.93
C GLU A 37 3.16 -7.34 8.86
N LEU A 38 4.01 -7.84 9.78
CA LEU A 38 4.30 -9.27 9.90
C LEU A 38 3.29 -9.94 10.83
N LEU A 39 2.41 -10.74 10.23
CA LEU A 39 1.29 -11.38 10.89
C LEU A 39 1.43 -12.91 10.88
N ASN A 40 0.90 -13.57 11.90
CA ASN A 40 0.77 -15.03 11.85
C ASN A 40 -0.37 -15.44 10.89
N ILE A 41 -0.44 -16.73 10.54
CA ILE A 41 -1.40 -17.23 9.55
C ILE A 41 -2.85 -16.93 9.94
N ARG A 42 -3.20 -17.04 11.21
CA ARG A 42 -4.55 -16.76 11.71
C ARG A 42 -4.92 -15.29 11.47
N GLN A 43 -4.03 -14.38 11.85
CA GLN A 43 -4.23 -12.94 11.65
C GLN A 43 -4.33 -12.58 10.16
N ILE A 44 -3.55 -13.22 9.29
CA ILE A 44 -3.68 -13.05 7.83
C ILE A 44 -5.08 -13.45 7.35
N CYS A 45 -5.58 -14.60 7.79
CA CYS A 45 -6.91 -15.08 7.41
C CYS A 45 -8.04 -14.18 7.96
N GLU A 46 -7.86 -13.62 9.16
CA GLU A 46 -8.81 -12.66 9.75
C GLU A 46 -8.79 -11.30 9.02
N ARG A 47 -7.63 -10.88 8.51
CA ARG A 47 -7.43 -9.54 7.91
C ARG A 47 -7.80 -9.48 6.43
N ILE A 48 -7.68 -10.59 5.70
CA ILE A 48 -8.01 -10.67 4.28
C ILE A 48 -9.36 -11.37 4.13
N PRO A 49 -10.43 -10.64 3.73
CA PRO A 49 -11.75 -11.24 3.55
C PRO A 49 -11.71 -12.42 2.57
N GLY A 50 -12.37 -13.53 2.93
CA GLY A 50 -12.40 -14.75 2.12
C GLY A 50 -11.12 -15.60 2.16
N MET A 51 -10.09 -15.17 2.89
CA MET A 51 -8.86 -15.95 3.04
C MET A 51 -9.06 -17.09 4.04
N THR A 52 -9.07 -18.33 3.52
CA THR A 52 -9.02 -19.53 4.37
C THR A 52 -7.58 -20.00 4.56
N TYR A 53 -7.32 -20.79 5.61
CA TYR A 53 -6.02 -21.41 5.82
C TYR A 53 -5.54 -22.24 4.62
N TYR A 54 -6.46 -22.95 3.96
CA TYR A 54 -6.15 -23.76 2.79
C TYR A 54 -5.74 -22.88 1.60
N LEU A 55 -6.51 -21.83 1.31
CA LEU A 55 -6.19 -20.87 0.25
C LEU A 55 -4.83 -20.20 0.49
N PHE A 56 -4.59 -19.75 1.72
CA PHE A 56 -3.31 -19.17 2.12
C PHE A 56 -2.14 -20.14 1.89
N LYS A 57 -2.28 -21.40 2.31
CA LYS A 57 -1.23 -22.41 2.14
C LYS A 57 -0.90 -22.68 0.66
N ASN A 58 -1.92 -22.76 -0.19
CA ASN A 58 -1.72 -22.94 -1.63
C ASN A 58 -1.05 -21.71 -2.24
N LEU A 59 -1.54 -20.52 -1.92
CA LEU A 59 -0.98 -19.26 -2.40
C LEU A 59 0.50 -19.11 -2.00
N CYS A 60 0.85 -19.41 -0.74
CA CYS A 60 2.23 -19.36 -0.29
C CYS A 60 3.13 -20.38 -1.03
N LYS A 61 2.59 -21.54 -1.39
CA LYS A 61 3.32 -22.56 -2.14
C LYS A 61 3.55 -22.13 -3.59
N GLU A 62 2.51 -21.66 -4.27
CA GLU A 62 2.54 -21.23 -5.67
C GLU A 62 3.43 -20.00 -5.86
N GLN A 63 3.25 -18.99 -5.01
CA GLN A 63 3.96 -17.71 -5.07
C GLN A 63 5.26 -17.72 -4.24
N LYS A 64 5.66 -18.88 -3.71
CA LYS A 64 6.90 -19.10 -2.92
C LYS A 64 7.08 -18.09 -1.77
N ILE A 65 5.99 -17.72 -1.10
CA ILE A 65 6.00 -16.77 0.01
C ILE A 65 6.63 -17.44 1.23
N LYS A 66 7.78 -16.91 1.67
CA LYS A 66 8.50 -17.40 2.86
C LYS A 66 8.06 -16.67 4.12
N SER A 67 8.03 -17.40 5.23
CA SER A 67 7.84 -16.81 6.55
C SER A 67 9.12 -16.16 7.08
N ILE A 68 8.97 -15.10 7.85
CA ILE A 68 10.01 -14.46 8.66
C ILE A 68 9.67 -14.77 10.12
N SER A 69 10.46 -15.62 10.78
CA SER A 69 10.24 -16.02 12.18
C SER A 69 8.81 -16.53 12.48
N GLY A 70 8.22 -17.31 11.56
CA GLY A 70 6.86 -17.83 11.68
C GLY A 70 5.74 -16.85 11.35
N ARG A 71 6.07 -15.66 10.85
CA ARG A 71 5.13 -14.62 10.42
C ARG A 71 5.26 -14.34 8.92
N TYR A 72 4.23 -13.73 8.35
CA TYR A 72 4.12 -13.43 6.94
C TYR A 72 3.80 -11.96 6.73
N SER A 73 4.44 -11.41 5.71
CA SER A 73 4.16 -10.08 5.18
C SER A 73 2.72 -9.99 4.69
N LEU A 74 1.89 -9.16 5.34
CA LEU A 74 0.53 -8.91 4.89
C LEU A 74 0.54 -8.33 3.47
N LYS A 75 1.49 -7.45 3.16
CA LYS A 75 1.61 -6.83 1.83
C LYS A 75 1.88 -7.88 0.76
N ARG A 76 2.86 -8.77 0.97
CA ARG A 76 3.20 -9.82 -0.01
C ARG A 76 2.06 -10.79 -0.24
N VAL A 77 1.32 -11.15 0.81
CA VAL A 77 0.16 -12.05 0.68
C VAL A 77 -0.95 -11.39 -0.13
N LYS A 78 -1.23 -10.09 0.09
CA LYS A 78 -2.20 -9.33 -0.71
C LYS A 78 -1.78 -9.22 -2.17
N THR A 79 -0.54 -8.79 -2.44
CA THR A 79 -0.02 -8.68 -3.81
C THR A 79 -0.06 -10.02 -4.54
N ALA A 80 0.25 -11.12 -3.85
CA ALA A 80 0.17 -12.47 -4.41
C ALA A 80 -1.27 -12.84 -4.78
N LEU A 81 -2.25 -12.47 -3.95
CA LEU A 81 -3.66 -12.73 -4.20
C LEU A 81 -4.19 -11.95 -5.42
N GLU A 82 -3.76 -10.70 -5.58
CA GLU A 82 -4.10 -9.84 -6.73
C GLU A 82 -3.43 -10.31 -8.04
N SER A 83 -2.38 -11.13 -7.94
CA SER A 83 -1.63 -11.67 -9.09
C SER A 83 -2.09 -13.07 -9.51
N THR A 84 -3.14 -13.61 -8.87
CA THR A 84 -3.73 -14.93 -9.16
C THR A 84 -4.92 -14.76 -10.09
#